data_AF-A0A6L7TNR7-F1
#
_entry.id   AF-A0A6L7TNR7-F1
#
_cell.length_a   1.000
_cell.length_b   1.000
_cell.length_c   1.000
_cell.angle_alpha   90.00
_cell.angle_beta   90.00
_cell.angle_gamma   90.00
#
_symmetry.space_group_name_H-M   'P 1'
#
loop_
_entity.id
_entity.type
_entity.pdbx_description
1 polymer ?
#
loop_
_entity_poly.entity_id
_entity_poly.type
_entity_poly.pdbx_seq_one_letter_code
_entity_poly.pdbx_strand_id
1 'polypeptide(L)'
;MPWVADGIDESEEAAGRELSTLAEANPLVARILLGRPWVIDGVSGPEKGAVMRIRDVGYDLPAFAAEIAGQPWLVDDVTQPESEVVEILWEISGHSVTLAERLISLPWLTDDVTQTEAGVLSDLRYIARHDPALTALLVAMPWLADGVTQTEAGVLSDLGYIADDDAALAQRLVTLPWLADGVNDVERITIERLGWVADTDVELANVVAGKTWLANSLSNDATRAVESLYFIHDEDAALAKSIAAMPFLDSLEPTDAAALEALSWLAYTEIFALREVLTHPTLQNGITDEWAPVVALMDSVNEAAPAFLRPLLDPEQATVERGSIRLPHTGAADLAIIRTDTGVSRSMGLLEHSAASVEEFMGAALPTNYIGLLFGTAVLGYSHGTHYGDYFVMLPEYDADDDSDSAGYAGHLMAHEVAHFYWRNNPDWLDEGLAELLAAISENGRTGAEVTIDYSHCPAGDNIALLERLDAAGVMYDYRCNYALGGQFFLELYDTVGDAAFREGLRSLYLMSLVEDYADEFDGSPVGIRQIQDAFEGDSDAVAPVIDKWYHGTTP
;
A
#
# COMPACT_ATOMS: atom_id res chain seq x y z
N MET A 1 -41.58 -32.08 22.65
CA MET A 1 -41.16 -31.04 21.69
C MET A 1 -41.91 -31.26 20.39
N PRO A 2 -42.17 -30.21 19.60
CA PRO A 2 -42.84 -30.31 18.31
C PRO A 2 -42.19 -31.29 17.32
N TRP A 3 -40.87 -31.53 17.43
CA TRP A 3 -40.05 -32.49 16.63
C TRP A 3 -40.65 -33.91 16.51
N VAL A 4 -41.52 -34.29 17.46
CA VAL A 4 -42.16 -35.62 17.47
C VAL A 4 -43.24 -35.73 16.38
N ALA A 5 -43.74 -34.60 15.85
CA ALA A 5 -44.88 -34.57 14.93
C ALA A 5 -44.49 -34.72 13.45
N ASP A 6 -43.28 -34.31 13.06
CA ASP A 6 -42.72 -34.33 11.70
C ASP A 6 -41.57 -35.34 11.52
N GLY A 7 -40.96 -35.78 12.62
CA GLY A 7 -40.00 -36.88 12.66
C GLY A 7 -38.62 -36.37 13.04
N ILE A 8 -38.09 -36.91 14.14
CA ILE A 8 -36.82 -36.47 14.76
C ILE A 8 -35.65 -36.84 13.85
N ASP A 9 -34.86 -35.84 13.44
CA ASP A 9 -33.60 -36.06 12.73
C ASP A 9 -32.40 -36.33 13.67
N GLU A 10 -31.22 -36.60 13.11
CA GLU A 10 -30.03 -36.91 13.91
C GLU A 10 -29.57 -35.73 14.80
N SER A 11 -29.75 -34.49 14.32
CA SER A 11 -29.34 -33.29 15.05
C SER A 11 -30.29 -33.01 16.21
N GLU A 12 -31.60 -33.14 15.99
CA GLU A 12 -32.63 -33.02 17.02
C GLU A 12 -32.53 -34.11 18.08
N GLU A 13 -32.28 -35.37 17.68
CA GLU A 13 -32.11 -36.47 18.64
C GLU A 13 -30.88 -36.24 19.53
N ALA A 14 -29.78 -35.78 18.93
CA ALA A 14 -28.57 -35.44 19.65
C ALA A 14 -28.80 -34.27 20.62
N ALA A 15 -29.29 -33.13 20.12
CA ALA A 15 -29.57 -31.96 20.95
C ALA A 15 -30.55 -32.26 22.10
N GLY A 16 -31.57 -33.11 21.86
CA GLY A 16 -32.48 -33.57 22.90
C GLY A 16 -31.79 -34.34 24.03
N ARG A 17 -30.84 -35.23 23.70
CA ARG A 17 -30.01 -35.92 24.72
C ARG A 17 -29.15 -34.93 25.50
N GLU A 18 -28.60 -33.93 24.83
CA GLU A 18 -27.75 -32.92 25.48
C GLU A 18 -28.51 -31.97 26.39
N LEU A 19 -29.69 -31.52 25.97
CA LEU A 19 -30.55 -30.70 26.81
C LEU A 19 -31.08 -31.46 28.02
N SER A 20 -31.40 -32.75 27.88
CA SER A 20 -31.79 -33.60 29.02
C SER A 20 -30.65 -33.71 30.02
N THR A 21 -29.44 -33.95 29.52
CA THR A 21 -28.22 -34.06 30.33
C THR A 21 -27.90 -32.73 31.03
N LEU A 22 -28.03 -31.61 30.31
CA LEU A 22 -27.87 -30.28 30.86
C LEU A 22 -28.94 -29.93 31.90
N ALA A 23 -30.19 -30.37 31.72
CA ALA A 23 -31.26 -30.11 32.67
C ALA A 23 -31.03 -30.79 34.04
N GLU A 24 -30.32 -31.91 34.06
CA GLU A 24 -29.90 -32.57 35.29
C GLU A 24 -28.74 -31.85 35.97
N ALA A 25 -27.75 -31.38 35.19
CA ALA A 25 -26.55 -30.74 35.70
C ALA A 25 -26.74 -29.26 36.07
N ASN A 26 -27.39 -28.50 35.20
CA ASN A 26 -27.64 -27.07 35.31
C ASN A 26 -29.06 -26.71 34.82
N PRO A 27 -30.08 -26.86 35.69
CA PRO A 27 -31.49 -26.63 35.33
C PRO A 27 -31.79 -25.19 34.88
N LEU A 28 -30.98 -24.21 35.28
CA LEU A 28 -31.15 -22.82 34.87
C LEU A 28 -30.79 -22.65 33.40
N VAL A 29 -29.60 -23.09 32.99
CA VAL A 29 -29.13 -22.98 31.60
C VAL A 29 -30.02 -23.80 30.67
N ALA A 30 -30.38 -25.02 31.07
CA ALA A 30 -31.32 -25.83 30.30
C ALA A 30 -32.67 -25.13 30.10
N ARG A 31 -33.19 -24.42 31.11
CA ARG A 31 -34.43 -23.65 30.97
C ARG A 31 -34.28 -22.48 30.00
N ILE A 32 -33.13 -21.81 29.99
CA ILE A 32 -32.84 -20.72 29.03
C ILE A 32 -32.87 -21.28 27.61
N LEU A 33 -32.12 -22.36 27.34
CA LEU A 33 -32.05 -22.98 26.01
C LEU A 33 -33.40 -23.57 25.57
N LEU A 34 -34.12 -24.27 26.45
CA LEU A 34 -35.46 -24.81 26.14
C LEU A 34 -36.52 -23.73 25.83
N GLY A 35 -36.23 -22.46 26.15
CA GLY A 35 -37.09 -21.33 25.83
C GLY A 35 -36.80 -20.71 24.46
N ARG A 36 -35.79 -21.18 23.72
CA ARG A 36 -35.39 -20.62 22.42
C ARG A 36 -36.29 -21.13 21.28
N PRO A 37 -36.66 -20.29 20.29
CA PRO A 37 -37.47 -20.69 19.14
C PRO A 37 -36.85 -21.83 18.33
N TRP A 38 -35.55 -21.76 18.04
CA TRP A 38 -34.79 -22.80 17.32
C TRP A 38 -34.78 -24.18 18.02
N VAL A 39 -34.94 -24.22 19.35
CA VAL A 39 -35.14 -25.49 20.09
C VAL A 39 -36.57 -26.03 19.94
N ILE A 40 -37.51 -25.23 19.46
CA ILE A 40 -38.93 -25.61 19.36
C ILE A 40 -39.29 -26.02 17.93
N ASP A 41 -38.74 -25.37 16.91
CA ASP A 41 -39.06 -25.59 15.50
C ASP A 41 -38.09 -26.53 14.76
N GLY A 42 -36.91 -26.83 15.31
CA GLY A 42 -36.03 -27.91 14.87
C GLY A 42 -34.56 -27.54 15.00
N VAL A 43 -33.69 -28.49 15.39
CA VAL A 43 -32.30 -28.18 15.73
C VAL A 43 -31.35 -28.39 14.56
N SER A 44 -30.73 -27.32 14.07
CA SER A 44 -29.72 -27.36 13.01
C SER A 44 -28.34 -27.87 13.49
N GLY A 45 -27.41 -28.03 12.54
CA GLY A 45 -26.03 -28.46 12.82
C GLY A 45 -25.28 -27.51 13.78
N PRO A 46 -25.21 -26.20 13.48
CA PRO A 46 -24.61 -25.20 14.36
C PRO A 46 -25.28 -25.13 15.74
N GLU A 47 -26.61 -25.13 15.79
CA GLU A 47 -27.37 -25.11 17.05
C GLU A 47 -27.06 -26.31 17.95
N LYS A 48 -27.00 -27.52 17.37
CA LYS A 48 -26.56 -28.71 18.09
C LYS A 48 -25.15 -28.52 18.67
N GLY A 49 -24.23 -27.95 17.89
CA GLY A 49 -22.88 -27.61 18.33
C GLY A 49 -22.90 -26.68 19.55
N ALA A 50 -23.64 -25.58 19.47
CA ALA A 50 -23.79 -24.62 20.56
C ALA A 50 -24.37 -25.27 21.83
N VAL A 51 -25.42 -26.08 21.73
CA VAL A 51 -26.01 -26.82 22.87
C VAL A 51 -24.98 -27.71 23.54
N MET A 52 -24.21 -28.49 22.75
CA MET A 52 -23.18 -29.39 23.27
C MET A 52 -22.11 -28.64 24.07
N ARG A 53 -21.62 -27.52 23.53
CA ARG A 53 -20.56 -26.71 24.15
C ARG A 53 -21.05 -25.94 25.38
N ILE A 54 -22.24 -25.34 25.33
CA ILE A 54 -22.86 -24.68 26.49
C ILE A 54 -23.10 -25.69 27.62
N ARG A 55 -23.51 -26.92 27.29
CA ARG A 55 -23.62 -28.00 28.28
C ARG A 55 -22.27 -28.29 28.92
N ASP A 56 -21.21 -28.41 28.11
CA ASP A 56 -19.86 -28.68 28.61
C ASP A 56 -19.36 -27.56 29.55
N VAL A 57 -19.54 -26.29 29.18
CA VAL A 57 -19.26 -25.15 30.08
C VAL A 57 -20.13 -25.24 31.35
N GLY A 58 -21.41 -25.61 31.21
CA GLY A 58 -22.38 -25.63 32.30
C GLY A 58 -22.08 -26.63 33.42
N TYR A 59 -21.25 -27.64 33.16
CA TYR A 59 -20.77 -28.57 34.19
C TYR A 59 -19.80 -27.92 35.18
N ASP A 60 -18.86 -27.14 34.67
CA ASP A 60 -17.76 -26.59 35.46
C ASP A 60 -18.02 -25.13 35.85
N LEU A 61 -18.67 -24.36 34.98
CA LEU A 61 -18.86 -22.91 35.07
C LEU A 61 -20.33 -22.53 34.84
N PRO A 62 -21.25 -22.88 35.76
CA PRO A 62 -22.68 -22.74 35.56
C PRO A 62 -23.17 -21.29 35.37
N ALA A 63 -22.46 -20.32 35.95
CA ALA A 63 -22.75 -18.90 35.78
C ALA A 63 -22.36 -18.41 34.38
N PHE A 64 -21.15 -18.75 33.92
CA PHE A 64 -20.66 -18.39 32.60
C PHE A 64 -21.47 -19.08 31.48
N ALA A 65 -21.86 -20.34 31.66
CA ALA A 65 -22.77 -21.02 30.73
C ALA A 65 -24.14 -20.32 30.62
N ALA A 66 -24.65 -19.75 31.72
CA ALA A 66 -25.89 -18.98 31.69
C ALA A 66 -25.72 -17.62 31.00
N GLU A 67 -24.53 -17.03 31.09
CA GLU A 67 -24.16 -15.82 30.36
C GLU A 67 -24.09 -16.08 28.86
N ILE A 68 -23.38 -17.14 28.43
CA ILE A 68 -23.37 -17.58 27.01
C ILE A 68 -24.79 -17.84 26.54
N ALA A 69 -25.55 -18.70 27.22
CA ALA A 69 -26.91 -19.03 26.82
C ALA A 69 -27.85 -17.83 26.82
N GLY A 70 -27.50 -16.73 27.51
CA GLY A 70 -28.27 -15.50 27.61
C GLY A 70 -28.02 -14.50 26.49
N GLN A 71 -27.01 -14.73 25.63
CA GLN A 71 -26.62 -13.78 24.59
C GLN A 71 -27.75 -13.52 23.57
N PRO A 72 -27.88 -12.27 23.05
CA PRO A 72 -28.94 -11.90 22.11
C PRO A 72 -28.91 -12.68 20.80
N TRP A 73 -27.73 -12.93 20.24
CA TRP A 73 -27.48 -13.70 19.02
C TRP A 73 -27.64 -15.23 19.18
N LEU A 74 -28.05 -15.71 20.36
CA LEU A 74 -28.55 -17.09 20.54
C LEU A 74 -30.07 -17.15 20.69
N VAL A 75 -30.77 -16.01 20.52
CA VAL A 75 -32.21 -15.93 20.77
C VAL A 75 -33.03 -16.48 19.60
N ASP A 76 -32.62 -16.28 18.35
CA ASP A 76 -33.44 -16.51 17.15
C ASP A 76 -33.12 -17.82 16.41
N ASP A 77 -32.07 -17.86 15.58
CA ASP A 77 -31.47 -19.07 14.98
C ASP A 77 -29.98 -19.06 15.38
N VAL A 78 -29.27 -20.19 15.30
CA VAL A 78 -27.80 -20.18 15.49
C VAL A 78 -27.11 -20.43 14.16
N THR A 79 -26.42 -19.42 13.69
CA THR A 79 -25.58 -19.42 12.50
C THR A 79 -24.23 -20.10 12.75
N GLN A 80 -23.46 -20.32 11.67
CA GLN A 80 -22.13 -20.91 11.78
C GLN A 80 -21.15 -20.04 12.61
N PRO A 81 -21.03 -18.71 12.39
CA PRO A 81 -20.18 -17.84 13.22
C PRO A 81 -20.56 -17.88 14.71
N GLU A 82 -21.85 -17.84 15.04
CA GLU A 82 -22.33 -17.88 16.43
C GLU A 82 -21.96 -19.20 17.12
N SER A 83 -22.11 -20.34 16.42
CA SER A 83 -21.66 -21.63 16.94
C SER A 83 -20.15 -21.69 17.15
N GLU A 84 -19.35 -21.08 16.27
CA GLU A 84 -17.89 -20.98 16.42
C GLU A 84 -17.51 -20.15 17.64
N VAL A 85 -18.18 -19.02 17.89
CA VAL A 85 -17.98 -18.20 19.09
C VAL A 85 -18.25 -19.00 20.36
N VAL A 86 -19.34 -19.77 20.42
CA VAL A 86 -19.64 -20.63 21.58
C VAL A 86 -18.54 -21.66 21.80
N GLU A 87 -18.02 -22.29 20.73
CA GLU A 87 -16.91 -23.22 20.82
C GLU A 87 -15.63 -22.54 21.34
N ILE A 88 -15.29 -21.36 20.80
CA ILE A 88 -14.12 -20.59 21.22
C ILE A 88 -14.21 -20.21 22.70
N LEU A 89 -15.36 -19.69 23.17
CA LEU A 89 -15.58 -19.32 24.56
C LEU A 89 -15.49 -20.54 25.49
N TRP A 90 -16.00 -21.70 25.07
CA TRP A 90 -15.82 -22.95 25.81
C TRP A 90 -14.34 -23.30 25.95
N GLU A 91 -13.58 -23.28 24.85
CA GLU A 91 -12.15 -23.61 24.87
C GLU A 91 -11.32 -22.63 25.71
N ILE A 92 -11.58 -21.32 25.60
CA ILE A 92 -10.90 -20.29 26.40
C ILE A 92 -11.27 -20.43 27.88
N SER A 93 -12.55 -20.67 28.20
CA SER A 93 -12.99 -20.79 29.60
C SER A 93 -12.34 -21.96 30.34
N GLY A 94 -11.97 -23.03 29.62
CA GLY A 94 -11.19 -24.15 30.15
C GLY A 94 -9.76 -23.77 30.58
N HIS A 95 -9.23 -22.66 30.07
CA HIS A 95 -7.89 -22.14 30.40
C HIS A 95 -7.96 -20.90 31.31
N SER A 96 -8.87 -19.98 31.03
CA SER A 96 -9.06 -18.71 31.74
C SER A 96 -10.50 -18.22 31.64
N VAL A 97 -11.29 -18.48 32.69
CA VAL A 97 -12.67 -17.97 32.80
C VAL A 97 -12.71 -16.45 32.74
N THR A 98 -11.76 -15.76 33.39
CA THR A 98 -11.68 -14.29 33.39
C THR A 98 -11.50 -13.72 31.99
N LEU A 99 -10.73 -14.41 31.13
CA LEU A 99 -10.57 -13.99 29.74
C LEU A 99 -11.87 -14.25 28.95
N ALA A 100 -12.48 -15.42 29.10
CA ALA A 100 -13.74 -15.74 28.43
C ALA A 100 -14.88 -14.78 28.83
N GLU A 101 -14.99 -14.41 30.11
CA GLU A 101 -15.93 -13.40 30.63
C GLU A 101 -15.67 -12.01 30.04
N ARG A 102 -14.40 -11.64 29.83
CA ARG A 102 -14.06 -10.38 29.16
C ARG A 102 -14.45 -10.39 27.70
N LEU A 103 -14.14 -11.47 26.99
CA LEU A 103 -14.42 -11.61 25.57
C LEU A 103 -15.93 -11.55 25.32
N ILE A 104 -16.75 -12.34 26.05
CA ILE A 104 -18.20 -12.32 25.84
C ILE A 104 -18.87 -10.99 26.20
N SER A 105 -18.19 -10.13 26.94
CA SER A 105 -18.65 -8.79 27.31
C SER A 105 -18.27 -7.71 26.28
N LEU A 106 -17.58 -8.07 25.19
CA LEU A 106 -17.22 -7.12 24.14
C LEU A 106 -18.49 -6.58 23.45
N PRO A 107 -18.60 -5.25 23.23
CA PRO A 107 -19.84 -4.65 22.70
C PRO A 107 -20.33 -5.23 21.37
N TRP A 108 -19.42 -5.58 20.46
CA TRP A 108 -19.72 -6.19 19.17
C TRP A 108 -20.03 -7.70 19.25
N LEU A 109 -20.00 -8.31 20.44
CA LEU A 109 -20.60 -9.63 20.68
C LEU A 109 -21.97 -9.51 21.35
N THR A 110 -22.60 -8.34 21.34
CA THR A 110 -23.94 -8.16 21.94
C THR A 110 -25.06 -7.99 20.91
N ASP A 111 -24.70 -7.88 19.63
CA ASP A 111 -25.56 -7.97 18.44
C ASP A 111 -25.25 -9.27 17.64
N ASP A 112 -25.66 -9.34 16.38
CA ASP A 112 -25.47 -10.56 15.56
C ASP A 112 -23.99 -10.80 15.27
N VAL A 113 -23.53 -12.06 15.33
CA VAL A 113 -22.12 -12.39 15.13
C VAL A 113 -21.82 -12.58 13.64
N THR A 114 -20.87 -11.80 13.15
CA THR A 114 -20.33 -11.87 11.79
C THR A 114 -19.16 -12.86 11.68
N GLN A 115 -18.80 -13.24 10.45
CA GLN A 115 -17.64 -14.10 10.21
C GLN A 115 -16.32 -13.44 10.65
N THR A 116 -16.21 -12.11 10.52
CA THR A 116 -15.03 -11.35 10.95
C THR A 116 -14.84 -11.44 12.46
N GLU A 117 -15.91 -11.27 13.23
CA GLU A 117 -15.90 -11.33 14.70
C GLU A 117 -15.57 -12.74 15.21
N ALA A 118 -16.12 -13.78 14.58
CA ALA A 118 -15.73 -15.16 14.86
C ALA A 118 -14.25 -15.43 14.53
N GLY A 119 -13.73 -14.86 13.44
CA GLY A 119 -12.32 -14.91 13.05
C GLY A 119 -11.41 -14.27 14.11
N VAL A 120 -11.75 -13.05 14.55
CA VAL A 120 -11.05 -12.32 15.62
C VAL A 120 -10.97 -13.14 16.91
N LEU A 121 -12.09 -13.75 17.32
CA LEU A 121 -12.09 -14.61 18.50
C LEU A 121 -11.25 -15.87 18.31
N SER A 122 -11.22 -16.42 17.10
CA SER A 122 -10.35 -17.55 16.78
C SER A 122 -8.87 -17.17 16.90
N ASP A 123 -8.48 -15.98 16.44
CA ASP A 123 -7.11 -15.47 16.56
C ASP A 123 -6.76 -15.19 18.02
N LEU A 124 -7.64 -14.52 18.78
CA LEU A 124 -7.43 -14.30 20.21
C LEU A 124 -7.34 -15.61 21.00
N ARG A 125 -8.11 -16.63 20.62
CA ARG A 125 -7.97 -17.98 21.18
C ARG A 125 -6.61 -18.58 20.86
N TYR A 126 -6.17 -18.46 19.60
CA TYR A 126 -4.87 -18.94 19.16
C TYR A 126 -3.75 -18.29 19.99
N ILE A 127 -3.76 -16.97 20.08
CA ILE A 127 -2.80 -16.19 20.87
C ILE A 127 -2.90 -16.57 22.35
N ALA A 128 -4.09 -16.72 22.93
CA ALA A 128 -4.26 -17.06 24.35
C ALA A 128 -3.63 -18.40 24.74
N ARG A 129 -3.52 -19.34 23.79
CA ARG A 129 -2.87 -20.64 24.02
C ARG A 129 -1.35 -20.53 24.06
N HIS A 130 -0.77 -19.61 23.29
CA HIS A 130 0.67 -19.46 23.14
C HIS A 130 1.23 -18.36 24.04
N ASP A 131 0.56 -17.21 24.09
CA ASP A 131 0.91 -16.04 24.88
C ASP A 131 -0.32 -15.39 25.56
N PRO A 132 -0.66 -15.84 26.79
CA PRO A 132 -1.71 -15.22 27.59
C PRO A 132 -1.45 -13.75 27.95
N ALA A 133 -0.17 -13.32 28.01
CA ALA A 133 0.17 -11.94 28.35
C ALA A 133 -0.12 -11.01 27.17
N LEU A 134 0.24 -11.42 25.95
CA LEU A 134 -0.12 -10.72 24.72
C LEU A 134 -1.64 -10.61 24.57
N THR A 135 -2.37 -11.69 24.79
CA THR A 135 -3.85 -11.66 24.73
C THR A 135 -4.44 -10.65 25.69
N ALA A 136 -3.89 -10.55 26.91
CA ALA A 136 -4.37 -9.57 27.89
C ALA A 136 -4.10 -8.11 27.46
N LEU A 137 -3.03 -7.86 26.71
CA LEU A 137 -2.75 -6.56 26.10
C LEU A 137 -3.73 -6.26 24.96
N LEU A 138 -3.95 -7.23 24.06
CA LEU A 138 -4.87 -7.10 22.93
C LEU A 138 -6.31 -6.83 23.38
N VAL A 139 -6.83 -7.61 24.33
CA VAL A 139 -8.19 -7.42 24.89
C VAL A 139 -8.36 -6.08 25.62
N ALA A 140 -7.26 -5.38 25.95
CA ALA A 140 -7.31 -4.05 26.54
C ALA A 140 -7.25 -2.92 25.50
N MET A 141 -7.12 -3.22 24.21
CA MET A 141 -7.06 -2.22 23.15
C MET A 141 -8.39 -1.48 22.97
N PRO A 142 -8.37 -0.15 22.78
CA PRO A 142 -9.59 0.64 22.59
C PRO A 142 -10.39 0.22 21.36
N TRP A 143 -9.73 0.04 20.21
CA TRP A 143 -10.39 -0.34 18.96
C TRP A 143 -11.03 -1.72 19.04
N LEU A 144 -10.38 -2.70 19.69
CA LEU A 144 -11.00 -4.01 19.90
C LEU A 144 -12.30 -3.93 20.73
N ALA A 145 -12.57 -2.82 21.43
CA ALA A 145 -13.81 -2.64 22.18
C ALA A 145 -14.92 -1.87 21.42
N ASP A 146 -14.61 -1.14 20.34
CA ASP A 146 -15.60 -0.32 19.63
C ASP A 146 -16.14 -0.95 18.33
N GLY A 147 -15.50 -2.03 17.88
CA GLY A 147 -15.87 -2.83 16.71
C GLY A 147 -14.60 -3.46 16.14
N VAL A 148 -14.70 -4.40 15.20
CA VAL A 148 -13.50 -4.90 14.52
C VAL A 148 -13.69 -4.88 13.02
N THR A 149 -12.83 -4.12 12.35
CA THR A 149 -12.71 -4.07 10.90
C THR A 149 -11.90 -5.25 10.37
N GLN A 150 -11.94 -5.47 9.05
CA GLN A 150 -11.08 -6.49 8.42
C GLN A 150 -9.58 -6.17 8.59
N THR A 151 -9.22 -4.89 8.57
CA THR A 151 -7.84 -4.43 8.76
C THR A 151 -7.34 -4.76 10.18
N GLU A 152 -8.14 -4.49 11.20
CA GLU A 152 -7.82 -4.81 12.60
C GLU A 152 -7.79 -6.33 12.86
N ALA A 153 -8.69 -7.09 12.23
CA ALA A 153 -8.65 -8.55 12.29
C ALA A 153 -7.34 -9.10 11.68
N GLY A 154 -6.89 -8.53 10.55
CA GLY A 154 -5.60 -8.86 9.95
C GLY A 154 -4.43 -8.66 10.92
N VAL A 155 -4.38 -7.50 11.60
CA VAL A 155 -3.34 -7.22 12.60
C VAL A 155 -3.33 -8.24 13.74
N LEU A 156 -4.49 -8.69 14.21
CA LEU A 156 -4.53 -9.73 15.25
C LEU A 156 -3.94 -11.05 14.76
N SER A 157 -4.25 -11.43 13.53
CA SER A 157 -3.68 -12.62 12.89
C SER A 157 -2.16 -12.50 12.77
N ASP A 158 -1.66 -11.37 12.24
CA ASP A 158 -0.23 -11.11 12.03
C ASP A 158 0.55 -11.08 13.35
N LEU A 159 0.00 -10.45 14.40
CA LEU A 159 0.60 -10.47 15.73
C LEU A 159 0.61 -11.87 16.35
N GLY A 160 -0.37 -12.71 16.02
CA GLY A 160 -0.39 -14.12 16.41
C GLY A 160 0.77 -14.89 15.79
N TYR A 161 1.01 -14.71 14.49
CA TYR A 161 2.16 -15.31 13.81
C TYR A 161 3.48 -14.79 14.38
N ILE A 162 3.63 -13.48 14.59
CA ILE A 162 4.83 -12.92 15.21
C ILE A 162 5.05 -13.49 16.62
N ALA A 163 3.98 -13.73 17.38
CA ALA A 163 4.10 -14.27 18.73
C ALA A 163 4.60 -15.73 18.76
N ASP A 164 4.35 -16.50 17.71
CA ASP A 164 4.89 -17.86 17.57
C ASP A 164 6.40 -17.85 17.37
N ASP A 165 6.93 -16.86 16.64
CA ASP A 165 8.36 -16.69 16.40
C ASP A 165 9.07 -15.99 17.56
N ASP A 166 8.50 -14.87 18.04
CA ASP A 166 8.99 -14.09 19.17
C ASP A 166 7.84 -13.36 19.90
N ALA A 167 7.33 -14.01 20.95
CA ALA A 167 6.34 -13.46 21.87
C ALA A 167 6.75 -12.08 22.46
N ALA A 168 8.04 -11.85 22.72
CA ALA A 168 8.49 -10.57 23.27
C ALA A 168 8.44 -9.46 22.23
N LEU A 169 8.71 -9.77 20.96
CA LEU A 169 8.52 -8.87 19.83
C LEU A 169 7.04 -8.51 19.68
N ALA A 170 6.14 -9.49 19.62
CA ALA A 170 4.70 -9.23 19.52
C ALA A 170 4.18 -8.36 20.68
N GLN A 171 4.59 -8.66 21.92
CA GLN A 171 4.27 -7.84 23.10
C GLN A 171 4.82 -6.42 23.01
N ARG A 172 5.97 -6.21 22.37
CA ARG A 172 6.52 -4.87 22.14
C ARG A 172 5.68 -4.11 21.11
N LEU A 173 5.30 -4.76 20.02
CA LEU A 173 4.52 -4.12 18.94
C LEU A 173 3.16 -3.64 19.43
N VAL A 174 2.48 -4.40 20.29
CA VAL A 174 1.21 -3.96 20.90
C VAL A 174 1.34 -2.77 21.87
N THR A 175 2.55 -2.30 22.15
CA THR A 175 2.77 -1.09 22.96
C THR A 175 3.04 0.15 22.12
N LEU A 176 3.06 0.02 20.79
CA LEU A 176 3.28 1.14 19.90
C LEU A 176 2.05 2.07 19.89
N PRO A 177 2.25 3.41 19.98
CA PRO A 177 1.15 4.35 20.11
C PRO A 177 0.12 4.29 18.97
N TRP A 178 0.59 4.16 17.73
CA TRP A 178 -0.25 4.10 16.53
C TRP A 178 -1.02 2.78 16.40
N LEU A 179 -0.65 1.74 17.14
CA LEU A 179 -1.48 0.54 17.19
C LEU A 179 -2.66 0.72 18.15
N ALA A 180 -2.60 1.71 19.06
CA ALA A 180 -3.60 1.86 20.11
C ALA A 180 -4.73 2.85 19.77
N ASP A 181 -4.54 3.73 18.78
CA ASP A 181 -5.52 4.74 18.36
C ASP A 181 -6.42 4.31 17.19
N GLY A 182 -6.24 3.07 16.71
CA GLY A 182 -6.95 2.46 15.58
C GLY A 182 -5.93 1.95 14.57
N VAL A 183 -6.32 1.02 13.69
CA VAL A 183 -5.39 0.46 12.69
C VAL A 183 -5.87 0.80 11.29
N ASN A 184 -4.99 1.37 10.48
CA ASN A 184 -5.17 1.55 9.04
C ASN A 184 -4.36 0.51 8.22
N ASP A 185 -4.55 0.52 6.90
CA ASP A 185 -3.92 -0.48 6.04
C ASP A 185 -2.38 -0.40 6.02
N VAL A 186 -1.79 0.79 6.11
CA VAL A 186 -0.33 0.99 6.19
C VAL A 186 0.22 0.35 7.46
N GLU A 187 -0.47 0.55 8.58
CA GLU A 187 -0.11 -0.03 9.87
C GLU A 187 -0.22 -1.55 9.86
N ARG A 188 -1.29 -2.10 9.29
CA ARG A 188 -1.46 -3.55 9.11
C ARG A 188 -0.35 -4.14 8.24
N ILE A 189 -0.13 -3.59 7.05
CA ILE A 189 0.89 -4.10 6.12
C ILE A 189 2.27 -4.02 6.77
N THR A 190 2.58 -2.96 7.52
CA THR A 190 3.86 -2.87 8.24
C THR A 190 4.03 -3.97 9.28
N ILE A 191 2.97 -4.32 10.03
CA ILE A 191 3.00 -5.45 10.97
C ILE A 191 3.18 -6.78 10.22
N GLU A 192 2.43 -7.00 9.14
CA GLU A 192 2.57 -8.18 8.27
C GLU A 192 4.02 -8.33 7.78
N ARG A 193 4.59 -7.27 7.18
CA ARG A 193 5.98 -7.29 6.68
C ARG A 193 7.00 -7.52 7.78
N LEU A 194 6.77 -6.95 8.96
CA LEU A 194 7.63 -7.24 10.11
C LEU A 194 7.51 -8.68 10.58
N GLY A 195 6.33 -9.29 10.43
CA GLY A 195 6.11 -10.73 10.61
C GLY A 195 6.94 -11.58 9.65
N TRP A 196 7.03 -11.20 8.38
CA TRP A 196 7.90 -11.90 7.41
C TRP A 196 9.38 -11.80 7.79
N VAL A 197 9.82 -10.64 8.28
CA VAL A 197 11.16 -10.47 8.84
C VAL A 197 11.34 -11.35 10.08
N ALA A 198 10.35 -11.44 10.98
CA ALA A 198 10.45 -12.22 12.22
C ALA A 198 10.53 -13.72 11.96
N ASP A 199 9.71 -14.27 11.06
CA ASP A 199 9.74 -15.68 10.63
C ASP A 199 11.12 -16.06 10.08
N THR A 200 11.77 -15.13 9.37
CA THR A 200 13.06 -15.40 8.75
C THR A 200 14.25 -15.10 9.68
N ASP A 201 14.22 -14.00 10.42
CA ASP A 201 15.27 -13.54 11.32
C ASP A 201 14.76 -12.61 12.43
N VAL A 202 14.40 -13.23 13.56
CA VAL A 202 13.96 -12.57 14.80
C VAL A 202 14.93 -11.48 15.28
N GLU A 203 16.25 -11.61 15.08
CA GLU A 203 17.21 -10.58 15.51
C GLU A 203 17.07 -9.32 14.64
N LEU A 204 16.95 -9.48 13.32
CA LEU A 204 16.69 -8.36 12.41
C LEU A 204 15.35 -7.70 12.72
N ALA A 205 14.29 -8.48 12.94
CA ALA A 205 12.98 -7.96 13.31
C ALA A 205 13.03 -7.13 14.61
N ASN A 206 13.78 -7.60 15.62
CA ASN A 206 13.99 -6.85 16.85
C ASN A 206 14.79 -5.56 16.66
N VAL A 207 15.75 -5.54 15.73
CA VAL A 207 16.49 -4.31 15.34
C VAL A 207 15.55 -3.31 14.69
N VAL A 208 14.70 -3.75 13.77
CA VAL A 208 13.73 -2.91 13.06
C VAL A 208 12.65 -2.38 14.01
N ALA A 209 12.06 -3.24 14.85
CA ALA A 209 11.17 -2.84 15.94
C ALA A 209 11.86 -1.89 16.94
N GLY A 210 13.19 -1.94 16.99
CA GLY A 210 14.12 -1.06 17.67
C GLY A 210 14.05 0.42 17.26
N LYS A 211 13.68 0.68 16.02
CA LYS A 211 13.86 1.99 15.37
C LYS A 211 12.83 3.01 15.85
N THR A 212 13.29 4.25 15.99
CA THR A 212 12.45 5.33 16.53
C THR A 212 11.35 5.77 15.57
N TRP A 213 11.63 5.71 14.25
CA TRP A 213 10.64 6.02 13.21
C TRP A 213 9.47 5.05 13.23
N LEU A 214 9.68 3.77 13.55
CA LEU A 214 8.59 2.81 13.72
C LEU A 214 7.70 3.14 14.93
N ALA A 215 8.19 3.90 15.91
CA ALA A 215 7.44 4.17 17.15
C ALA A 215 6.60 5.46 17.11
N ASN A 216 6.88 6.41 16.22
CA ASN A 216 6.31 7.76 16.29
C ASN A 216 5.07 7.96 15.41
N SER A 217 5.01 7.30 14.26
CA SER A 217 3.87 7.22 13.32
C SER A 217 4.31 6.43 12.10
N LEU A 218 3.45 5.58 11.53
CA LEU A 218 3.79 4.85 10.31
C LEU A 218 3.44 5.62 9.05
N SER A 219 4.32 5.53 8.07
CA SER A 219 4.15 6.01 6.69
C SER A 219 4.42 4.87 5.72
N ASN A 220 4.03 5.04 4.46
CA ASN A 220 4.38 4.09 3.39
C ASN A 220 5.90 3.87 3.30
N ASP A 221 6.71 4.91 3.56
CA ASP A 221 8.17 4.80 3.62
C ASP A 221 8.64 3.83 4.70
N ALA A 222 7.99 3.83 5.87
CA ALA A 222 8.30 2.88 6.94
C ALA A 222 7.97 1.45 6.51
N THR A 223 6.79 1.23 5.90
CA THR A 223 6.40 -0.07 5.35
C THR A 223 7.41 -0.57 4.32
N ARG A 224 7.72 0.28 3.34
CA ARG A 224 8.70 0.01 2.28
C ARG A 224 10.09 -0.29 2.86
N ALA A 225 10.52 0.42 3.90
CA ALA A 225 11.80 0.15 4.54
C ALA A 225 11.84 -1.23 5.23
N VAL A 226 10.75 -1.66 5.89
CA VAL A 226 10.66 -3.00 6.48
C VAL A 226 10.72 -4.07 5.39
N GLU A 227 9.98 -3.88 4.31
CA GLU A 227 9.93 -4.79 3.17
C GLU A 227 11.26 -4.90 2.42
N SER A 228 11.92 -3.78 2.14
CA SER A 228 13.24 -3.77 1.49
C SER A 228 14.29 -4.51 2.34
N LEU A 229 14.24 -4.39 3.68
CA LEU A 229 15.12 -5.17 4.57
C LEU A 229 14.83 -6.67 4.52
N TYR A 230 13.55 -7.07 4.39
CA TYR A 230 13.18 -8.46 4.16
C TYR A 230 13.75 -9.00 2.85
N PHE A 231 13.60 -8.27 1.73
CA PHE A 231 14.13 -8.71 0.44
C PHE A 231 15.66 -8.78 0.41
N ILE A 232 16.36 -7.80 1.01
CA ILE A 232 17.81 -7.89 1.14
C ILE A 232 18.20 -9.09 2.02
N HIS A 233 17.41 -9.39 3.06
CA HIS A 233 17.67 -10.51 3.95
C HIS A 233 17.58 -11.86 3.22
N ASP A 234 16.56 -12.05 2.37
CA ASP A 234 16.39 -13.27 1.57
C ASP A 234 17.63 -13.57 0.71
N GLU A 235 18.27 -12.53 0.18
CA GLU A 235 19.49 -12.64 -0.62
C GLU A 235 20.77 -12.74 0.23
N ASP A 236 20.92 -11.92 1.28
CA ASP A 236 22.08 -11.90 2.18
C ASP A 236 21.72 -11.37 3.58
N ALA A 237 21.35 -12.29 4.47
CA ALA A 237 20.99 -12.00 5.87
C ALA A 237 22.01 -11.14 6.64
N ALA A 238 23.31 -11.39 6.44
CA ALA A 238 24.35 -10.64 7.12
C ALA A 238 24.42 -9.19 6.61
N LEU A 239 24.16 -9.00 5.32
CA LEU A 239 24.11 -7.69 4.71
C LEU A 239 22.90 -6.89 5.17
N ALA A 240 21.71 -7.50 5.23
CA ALA A 240 20.50 -6.86 5.73
C ALA A 240 20.69 -6.32 7.16
N LYS A 241 21.28 -7.13 8.05
CA LYS A 241 21.64 -6.67 9.42
C LYS A 241 22.63 -5.52 9.42
N SER A 242 23.62 -5.55 8.53
CA SER A 242 24.60 -4.47 8.42
C SER A 242 23.95 -3.17 7.92
N ILE A 243 23.02 -3.25 6.97
CA ILE A 243 22.29 -2.10 6.42
C ILE A 243 21.33 -1.53 7.46
N ALA A 244 20.56 -2.37 8.16
CA ALA A 244 19.66 -1.96 9.24
C ALA A 244 20.37 -1.18 10.37
N ALA A 245 21.68 -1.42 10.54
CA ALA A 245 22.53 -0.75 11.52
C ALA A 245 23.20 0.54 11.00
N MET A 246 22.97 0.94 9.73
CA MET A 246 23.60 2.14 9.16
C MET A 246 22.92 3.43 9.65
N PRO A 247 23.66 4.56 9.70
CA PRO A 247 23.17 5.82 10.24
C PRO A 247 21.90 6.38 9.58
N PHE A 248 21.76 6.23 8.26
CA PHE A 248 20.59 6.74 7.52
C PHE A 248 19.26 6.09 7.94
N LEU A 249 19.28 4.99 8.71
CA LEU A 249 18.08 4.38 9.27
C LEU A 249 17.88 4.68 10.76
N ASP A 250 18.65 5.60 11.34
CA ASP A 250 18.42 6.07 12.72
C ASP A 250 17.21 7.02 12.79
N SER A 251 17.05 7.84 11.75
CA SER A 251 15.80 8.45 11.29
C SER A 251 15.31 7.74 10.03
N LEU A 252 14.11 8.04 9.56
CA LEU A 252 13.65 7.61 8.25
C LEU A 252 13.15 8.86 7.51
N GLU A 253 14.05 9.49 6.75
CA GLU A 253 13.71 10.52 5.78
C GLU A 253 13.11 9.87 4.52
N PRO A 254 12.27 10.59 3.75
CA PRO A 254 11.78 10.19 2.43
C PRO A 254 12.84 9.50 1.54
N THR A 255 14.03 10.09 1.49
CA THR A 255 15.12 9.61 0.66
C THR A 255 15.75 8.30 1.18
N ASP A 256 15.64 8.02 2.47
CA ASP A 256 16.21 6.81 3.06
C ASP A 256 15.43 5.56 2.63
N ALA A 257 14.11 5.67 2.50
CA ALA A 257 13.28 4.58 1.99
C ALA A 257 13.57 4.29 0.50
N ALA A 258 13.70 5.33 -0.32
CA ALA A 258 14.10 5.20 -1.73
C ALA A 258 15.51 4.60 -1.87
N ALA A 259 16.47 5.02 -1.04
CA ALA A 259 17.81 4.45 -0.99
C ALA A 259 17.78 2.97 -0.62
N LEU A 260 16.98 2.59 0.37
CA LEU A 260 16.88 1.22 0.83
C LEU A 260 16.18 0.31 -0.19
N GLU A 261 15.17 0.82 -0.89
CA GLU A 261 14.54 0.14 -2.03
C GLU A 261 15.53 -0.09 -3.18
N ALA A 262 16.34 0.91 -3.55
CA ALA A 262 17.39 0.72 -4.56
C ALA A 262 18.39 -0.37 -4.14
N LEU A 263 18.73 -0.45 -2.84
CA LEU A 263 19.58 -1.53 -2.34
C LEU A 263 18.91 -2.90 -2.39
N SER A 264 17.59 -3.00 -2.16
CA SER A 264 16.86 -4.27 -2.28
C SER A 264 16.75 -4.74 -3.72
N TRP A 265 16.50 -3.84 -4.66
CA TRP A 265 16.52 -4.19 -6.09
C TRP A 265 17.90 -4.63 -6.56
N LEU A 266 18.97 -3.97 -6.12
CA LEU A 266 20.33 -4.42 -6.38
C LEU A 266 20.63 -5.77 -5.71
N ALA A 267 20.09 -6.06 -4.51
CA ALA A 267 20.26 -7.35 -3.87
C ALA A 267 19.67 -8.47 -4.73
N TYR A 268 18.44 -8.25 -5.19
CA TYR A 268 17.65 -9.19 -5.98
C TYR A 268 18.21 -9.40 -7.39
N THR A 269 18.58 -8.32 -8.09
CA THR A 269 19.00 -8.38 -9.49
C THR A 269 20.49 -8.63 -9.68
N GLU A 270 21.34 -7.94 -8.91
CA GLU A 270 22.79 -7.89 -9.11
C GLU A 270 23.56 -7.73 -7.79
N ILE A 271 23.53 -8.75 -6.93
CA ILE A 271 24.17 -8.74 -5.59
C ILE A 271 25.65 -8.30 -5.58
N PHE A 272 26.38 -8.47 -6.69
CA PHE A 272 27.75 -7.99 -6.82
C PHE A 272 27.83 -6.47 -6.95
N ALA A 273 26.88 -5.84 -7.64
CA ALA A 273 26.75 -4.39 -7.72
C ALA A 273 26.38 -3.80 -6.34
N LEU A 274 25.46 -4.43 -5.61
CA LEU A 274 25.16 -4.05 -4.22
C LEU A 274 26.43 -4.05 -3.34
N ARG A 275 27.22 -5.13 -3.41
CA ARG A 275 28.48 -5.23 -2.66
C ARG A 275 29.50 -4.20 -3.12
N GLU A 276 29.55 -3.87 -4.41
CA GLU A 276 30.41 -2.82 -4.93
C GLU A 276 30.04 -1.44 -4.37
N VAL A 277 28.75 -1.09 -4.34
CA VAL A 277 28.24 0.14 -3.72
C VAL A 277 28.63 0.18 -2.25
N LEU A 278 28.28 -0.84 -1.47
CA LEU A 278 28.47 -0.84 -0.02
C LEU A 278 29.93 -0.95 0.43
N THR A 279 30.84 -1.39 -0.44
CA THR A 279 32.29 -1.42 -0.14
C THR A 279 33.04 -0.19 -0.66
N HIS A 280 32.35 0.75 -1.29
CA HIS A 280 32.97 1.99 -1.76
C HIS A 280 33.59 2.79 -0.59
N PRO A 281 34.80 3.36 -0.74
CA PRO A 281 35.48 4.10 0.33
C PRO A 281 34.64 5.19 1.00
N THR A 282 33.81 5.87 0.21
CA THR A 282 32.87 6.91 0.67
C THR A 282 31.85 6.38 1.68
N LEU A 283 31.41 5.13 1.54
CA LEU A 283 30.35 4.52 2.36
C LEU A 283 30.90 3.59 3.46
N GLN A 284 32.23 3.58 3.69
CA GLN A 284 32.86 2.67 4.68
C GLN A 284 32.34 2.84 6.11
N ASN A 285 31.79 4.00 6.46
CA ASN A 285 31.20 4.27 7.77
C ASN A 285 29.66 4.10 7.79
N GLY A 286 29.11 3.42 6.78
CA GLY A 286 27.68 3.31 6.54
C GLY A 286 27.15 4.45 5.65
N ILE A 287 25.94 4.25 5.13
CA ILE A 287 25.19 5.27 4.41
C ILE A 287 24.67 6.31 5.41
N THR A 288 24.78 7.58 5.04
CA THR A 288 24.24 8.72 5.77
C THR A 288 23.20 9.44 4.91
N ASP A 289 22.39 10.32 5.50
CA ASP A 289 21.40 11.13 4.79
C ASP A 289 22.02 12.02 3.69
N GLU A 290 23.33 12.29 3.78
CA GLU A 290 24.09 12.99 2.72
C GLU A 290 24.22 12.13 1.45
N TRP A 291 24.37 10.83 1.62
CA TRP A 291 24.58 9.87 0.53
C TRP A 291 23.32 9.12 0.10
N ALA A 292 22.27 9.10 0.94
CA ALA A 292 20.99 8.48 0.59
C ALA A 292 20.45 8.93 -0.79
N PRO A 293 20.48 10.23 -1.17
CA PRO A 293 20.02 10.64 -2.51
C PRO A 293 20.80 10.01 -3.66
N VAL A 294 22.09 9.76 -3.47
CA VAL A 294 22.93 9.13 -4.50
C VAL A 294 22.65 7.62 -4.53
N VAL A 295 22.50 6.99 -3.35
CA VAL A 295 22.20 5.56 -3.23
C VAL A 295 20.83 5.21 -3.84
N ALA A 296 19.83 6.08 -3.70
CA ALA A 296 18.51 5.92 -4.30
C ALA A 296 18.53 5.77 -5.83
N LEU A 297 19.60 6.20 -6.50
CA LEU A 297 19.76 6.08 -7.96
C LEU A 297 20.46 4.77 -8.39
N MET A 298 21.06 4.02 -7.45
CA MET A 298 22.08 3.02 -7.80
C MET A 298 21.53 1.84 -8.58
N ASP A 299 20.29 1.43 -8.33
CA ASP A 299 19.67 0.32 -9.04
C ASP A 299 19.52 0.59 -10.53
N SER A 300 18.80 1.65 -10.91
CA SER A 300 18.57 1.92 -12.33
C SER A 300 19.80 2.52 -13.02
N VAL A 301 20.73 3.15 -12.30
CA VAL A 301 22.08 3.42 -12.85
C VAL A 301 22.85 2.13 -13.12
N ASN A 302 22.74 1.12 -12.26
CA ASN A 302 23.37 -0.18 -12.50
C ASN A 302 22.78 -0.86 -13.74
N GLU A 303 21.46 -0.77 -13.94
CA GLU A 303 20.79 -1.31 -15.11
C GLU A 303 21.24 -0.62 -16.41
N ALA A 304 21.23 0.72 -16.43
CA ALA A 304 21.50 1.50 -17.64
C ALA A 304 23.01 1.67 -17.93
N ALA A 305 23.82 1.90 -16.89
CA ALA A 305 25.22 2.29 -16.99
C ALA A 305 26.07 1.78 -15.81
N PRO A 306 26.29 0.46 -15.65
CA PRO A 306 26.93 -0.11 -14.46
C PRO A 306 28.35 0.43 -14.18
N ALA A 307 29.09 0.82 -15.22
CA ALA A 307 30.42 1.44 -15.07
C ALA A 307 30.38 2.81 -14.35
N PHE A 308 29.19 3.39 -14.16
CA PHE A 308 28.98 4.72 -13.61
C PHE A 308 28.67 4.73 -12.11
N LEU A 309 28.49 3.56 -11.48
CA LEU A 309 28.25 3.46 -10.03
C LEU A 309 29.36 4.11 -9.19
N ARG A 310 30.64 3.81 -9.51
CA ARG A 310 31.77 4.39 -8.78
C ARG A 310 31.90 5.91 -8.97
N PRO A 311 31.87 6.45 -10.20
CA PRO A 311 31.86 7.90 -10.40
C PRO A 311 30.79 8.63 -9.59
N LEU A 312 29.58 8.09 -9.47
CA LEU A 312 28.51 8.73 -8.69
C LEU A 312 28.80 8.77 -7.18
N LEU A 313 29.53 7.80 -6.65
CA LEU A 313 29.92 7.74 -5.24
C LEU A 313 31.21 8.51 -4.94
N ASP A 314 31.85 9.11 -5.94
CA ASP A 314 33.06 9.90 -5.79
C ASP A 314 32.71 11.40 -5.67
N PRO A 315 32.91 12.04 -4.51
CA PRO A 315 32.59 13.45 -4.32
C PRO A 315 33.43 14.41 -5.19
N GLU A 316 34.52 13.94 -5.82
CA GLU A 316 35.25 14.71 -6.82
C GLU A 316 34.59 14.67 -8.21
N GLN A 317 33.69 13.72 -8.46
CA GLN A 317 33.04 13.49 -9.75
C GLN A 317 31.53 13.73 -9.72
N ALA A 318 30.89 13.65 -8.56
CA ALA A 318 29.47 13.92 -8.38
C ALA A 318 29.21 14.90 -7.24
N THR A 319 28.22 15.77 -7.41
CA THR A 319 27.75 16.71 -6.39
C THR A 319 26.25 16.55 -6.17
N VAL A 320 25.81 16.81 -4.93
CA VAL A 320 24.40 16.76 -4.54
C VAL A 320 23.96 18.14 -4.06
N GLU A 321 22.94 18.69 -4.69
CA GLU A 321 22.21 19.86 -4.21
C GLU A 321 20.90 19.40 -3.58
N ARG A 322 20.70 19.67 -2.29
CA ARG A 322 19.47 19.32 -1.56
C ARG A 322 18.55 20.53 -1.46
N GLY A 323 17.27 20.31 -1.65
CA GLY A 323 16.20 21.28 -1.50
C GLY A 323 15.03 20.68 -0.73
N SER A 324 14.07 21.51 -0.36
CA SER A 324 12.81 21.06 0.23
C SER A 324 11.71 22.01 -0.20
N ILE A 325 10.55 21.47 -0.52
CA ILE A 325 9.38 22.24 -0.92
C ILE A 325 8.18 21.83 -0.07
N ARG A 326 7.23 22.75 0.10
CA ARG A 326 5.91 22.42 0.63
C ARG A 326 4.90 22.42 -0.51
N LEU A 327 4.48 21.23 -0.90
CA LEU A 327 3.49 20.99 -1.92
C LEU A 327 2.06 21.15 -1.36
N PRO A 328 1.09 21.64 -2.16
CA PRO A 328 -0.31 21.80 -1.77
C PRO A 328 -0.99 20.58 -1.12
N HIS A 329 -0.70 19.36 -1.60
CA HIS A 329 -1.42 18.13 -1.22
C HIS A 329 -0.54 17.13 -0.45
N THR A 330 0.69 16.87 -0.90
CA THR A 330 1.67 16.01 -0.21
C THR A 330 2.20 16.64 1.07
N GLY A 331 2.26 17.97 1.13
CA GLY A 331 2.88 18.68 2.25
C GLY A 331 4.39 18.80 2.06
N ALA A 332 5.19 18.41 3.04
CA ALA A 332 6.65 18.54 2.93
C ALA A 332 7.22 17.46 2.00
N ALA A 333 8.05 17.87 1.03
CA ALA A 333 8.77 16.97 0.14
C ALA A 333 10.25 17.38 0.02
N ASP A 334 11.12 16.39 -0.04
CA ASP A 334 12.56 16.55 -0.18
C ASP A 334 12.97 16.45 -1.65
N LEU A 335 13.89 17.33 -2.05
CA LEU A 335 14.40 17.41 -3.42
C LEU A 335 15.91 17.15 -3.42
N ALA A 336 16.40 16.44 -4.43
CA ALA A 336 17.83 16.30 -4.65
C ALA A 336 18.17 16.43 -6.13
N ILE A 337 19.16 17.26 -6.46
CA ILE A 337 19.78 17.31 -7.79
C ILE A 337 21.20 16.76 -7.68
N ILE A 338 21.45 15.65 -8.36
CA ILE A 338 22.75 15.01 -8.49
C ILE A 338 23.36 15.43 -9.83
N ARG A 339 24.60 15.91 -9.80
CA ARG A 339 25.31 16.36 -11.02
C ARG A 339 26.66 15.70 -11.15
N THR A 340 26.99 15.27 -12.36
CA THR A 340 28.30 14.70 -12.69
C THR A 340 29.21 15.67 -13.44
N ASP A 341 28.74 16.91 -13.64
CA ASP A 341 29.48 18.00 -14.27
C ASP A 341 29.06 19.34 -13.63
N THR A 342 29.62 20.46 -14.10
CA THR A 342 29.20 21.80 -13.68
C THR A 342 27.74 22.05 -14.03
N GLY A 343 26.95 22.45 -13.04
CA GLY A 343 25.55 22.82 -13.22
C GLY A 343 25.23 24.24 -12.78
N VAL A 344 23.95 24.59 -12.85
CA VAL A 344 23.44 25.91 -12.47
C VAL A 344 22.42 25.84 -11.34
N SER A 345 22.39 26.86 -10.47
CA SER A 345 21.49 26.90 -9.32
C SER A 345 20.02 27.09 -9.70
N ARG A 346 19.71 27.50 -10.94
CA ARG A 346 18.32 27.72 -11.36
C ARG A 346 17.52 26.42 -11.43
N SER A 347 18.21 25.28 -11.64
CA SER A 347 17.59 23.98 -11.86
C SER A 347 16.76 23.52 -10.66
N MET A 348 17.19 23.84 -9.43
CA MET A 348 16.37 23.58 -8.23
C MET A 348 15.06 24.37 -8.25
N GLY A 349 15.09 25.65 -8.63
CA GLY A 349 13.87 26.45 -8.76
C GLY A 349 12.93 25.97 -9.87
N LEU A 350 13.47 25.40 -10.96
CA LEU A 350 12.66 24.76 -12.00
C LEU A 350 12.01 23.46 -11.51
N LEU A 351 12.75 22.65 -10.74
CA LEU A 351 12.23 21.43 -10.13
C LEU A 351 11.11 21.74 -9.12
N GLU A 352 11.34 22.71 -8.24
CA GLU A 352 10.35 23.22 -7.27
C GLU A 352 9.07 23.67 -7.97
N HIS A 353 9.19 24.50 -9.03
CA HIS A 353 8.04 24.97 -9.81
C HIS A 353 7.30 23.80 -10.48
N SER A 354 8.04 22.87 -11.08
CA SER A 354 7.47 21.73 -11.80
C SER A 354 6.67 20.82 -10.85
N ALA A 355 7.25 20.46 -9.70
CA ALA A 355 6.60 19.67 -8.67
C ALA A 355 5.32 20.35 -8.15
N ALA A 356 5.40 21.63 -7.80
CA ALA A 356 4.24 22.37 -7.29
C ALA A 356 3.14 22.52 -8.35
N SER A 357 3.50 22.83 -9.60
CA SER A 357 2.52 23.07 -10.67
C SER A 357 1.81 21.78 -11.08
N VAL A 358 2.54 20.66 -11.18
CA VAL A 358 1.94 19.37 -11.54
C VAL A 358 1.01 18.90 -10.42
N GLU A 359 1.44 18.96 -9.15
CA GLU A 359 0.60 18.55 -8.02
C GLU A 359 -0.65 19.44 -7.87
N GLU A 360 -0.50 20.75 -8.01
CA GLU A 360 -1.64 21.68 -7.98
C GLU A 360 -2.64 21.38 -9.11
N PHE A 361 -2.15 21.00 -10.29
CA PHE A 361 -3.02 20.65 -11.41
C PHE A 361 -3.76 19.34 -11.15
N MET A 362 -3.04 18.32 -10.71
CA MET A 362 -3.60 17.00 -10.36
C MET A 362 -4.62 17.07 -9.23
N GLY A 363 -4.47 18.00 -8.29
CA GLY A 363 -5.38 18.15 -7.15
C GLY A 363 -5.32 16.97 -6.18
N ALA A 364 -4.26 16.17 -6.23
CA ALA A 364 -3.99 15.00 -5.42
C ALA A 364 -2.55 15.05 -4.90
N ALA A 365 -2.23 14.30 -3.84
CA ALA A 365 -0.85 14.21 -3.36
C ALA A 365 -0.01 13.38 -4.33
N LEU A 366 1.25 13.78 -4.53
CA LEU A 366 2.25 12.88 -5.12
C LEU A 366 2.30 11.57 -4.30
N PRO A 367 2.50 10.41 -4.96
CA PRO A 367 2.64 9.13 -4.25
C PRO A 367 3.99 8.98 -3.53
N THR A 368 4.85 10.00 -3.60
CA THR A 368 6.11 10.10 -2.89
C THR A 368 6.29 11.49 -2.29
N ASN A 369 7.11 11.57 -1.25
CA ASN A 369 7.59 12.78 -0.59
C ASN A 369 9.07 13.06 -0.91
N TYR A 370 9.65 12.35 -1.88
CA TYR A 370 11.00 12.56 -2.39
C TYR A 370 11.01 12.69 -3.92
N ILE A 371 11.75 13.67 -4.45
CA ILE A 371 11.97 13.82 -5.90
C ILE A 371 13.48 13.95 -6.16
N GLY A 372 14.06 12.89 -6.75
CA GLY A 372 15.45 12.89 -7.22
C GLY A 372 15.58 13.30 -8.69
N LEU A 373 16.60 14.09 -9.01
CA LEU A 373 17.00 14.41 -10.38
C LEU A 373 18.50 14.16 -10.57
N LEU A 374 18.87 13.31 -11.52
CA LEU A 374 20.25 13.15 -11.97
C LEU A 374 20.47 13.85 -13.31
N PHE A 375 21.46 14.74 -13.39
CA PHE A 375 22.01 15.18 -14.67
C PHE A 375 23.17 14.28 -15.08
N GLY A 376 22.95 13.43 -16.10
CA GLY A 376 23.95 12.42 -16.50
C GLY A 376 23.72 11.84 -17.91
N THR A 377 24.74 11.92 -18.77
CA THR A 377 24.69 11.37 -20.14
C THR A 377 24.80 9.85 -20.19
N ALA A 378 25.50 9.25 -19.22
CA ALA A 378 25.80 7.82 -19.23
C ALA A 378 24.54 6.94 -19.13
N VAL A 379 23.51 7.42 -18.42
CA VAL A 379 22.28 6.69 -18.12
C VAL A 379 21.26 6.80 -19.26
N LEU A 380 21.07 8.00 -19.81
CA LEU A 380 20.02 8.26 -20.80
C LEU A 380 20.32 7.79 -22.23
N GLY A 381 21.60 7.63 -22.57
CA GLY A 381 22.00 7.33 -23.95
C GLY A 381 21.59 8.44 -24.94
N TYR A 382 20.46 8.25 -25.62
CA TYR A 382 19.91 9.21 -26.61
C TYR A 382 18.63 9.91 -26.15
N SER A 383 18.06 9.55 -25.00
CA SER A 383 16.87 10.24 -24.47
C SER A 383 17.23 11.60 -23.88
N HIS A 384 16.28 12.52 -23.87
CA HIS A 384 16.42 13.84 -23.24
C HIS A 384 16.15 13.78 -21.74
N GLY A 385 15.16 12.97 -21.34
CA GLY A 385 14.75 12.69 -19.97
C GLY A 385 14.16 11.28 -19.84
N THR A 386 14.22 10.69 -18.64
CA THR A 386 13.58 9.40 -18.33
C THR A 386 13.29 9.30 -16.84
N HIS A 387 12.07 8.92 -16.49
CA HIS A 387 11.62 8.64 -15.13
C HIS A 387 11.89 7.19 -14.72
N TYR A 388 12.37 7.00 -13.50
CA TYR A 388 12.74 5.70 -12.90
C TYR A 388 12.04 5.45 -11.56
N GLY A 389 10.95 6.17 -11.30
CA GLY A 389 10.08 5.89 -10.18
C GLY A 389 10.17 6.90 -9.05
N ASP A 390 11.28 6.92 -8.31
CA ASP A 390 11.56 7.90 -7.24
C ASP A 390 12.45 9.07 -7.72
N TYR A 391 12.95 8.95 -8.93
CA TYR A 391 13.82 9.93 -9.54
C TYR A 391 13.66 9.92 -11.05
N PHE A 392 14.22 10.92 -11.69
CA PHE A 392 14.37 10.96 -13.13
C PHE A 392 15.75 11.48 -13.51
N VAL A 393 16.15 11.19 -14.74
CA VAL A 393 17.44 11.57 -15.28
C VAL A 393 17.24 12.54 -16.44
N MET A 394 18.08 13.56 -16.55
CA MET A 394 18.11 14.50 -17.67
C MET A 394 19.52 14.64 -18.24
N LEU A 395 19.63 15.04 -19.52
CA LEU A 395 20.94 15.35 -20.09
C LEU A 395 21.52 16.63 -19.45
N PRO A 396 22.85 16.69 -19.20
CA PRO A 396 23.49 17.87 -18.60
C PRO A 396 23.31 19.18 -19.37
N GLU A 397 23.01 19.13 -20.68
CA GLU A 397 22.75 20.34 -21.47
C GLU A 397 21.46 21.10 -21.05
N TYR A 398 20.56 20.44 -20.30
CA TYR A 398 19.39 21.09 -19.69
C TYR A 398 19.74 21.81 -18.38
N ASP A 399 20.89 21.50 -17.77
CA ASP A 399 21.42 22.15 -16.56
C ASP A 399 22.33 23.34 -16.91
N ALA A 400 21.86 24.17 -17.83
CA ALA A 400 22.56 25.36 -18.31
C ALA A 400 21.72 26.62 -18.04
N ASP A 401 22.39 27.75 -17.80
CA ASP A 401 21.75 29.07 -17.72
C ASP A 401 22.23 29.96 -18.87
N ASP A 402 21.98 29.48 -20.09
CA ASP A 402 22.25 30.19 -21.33
C ASP A 402 20.97 30.35 -22.18
N ASP A 403 21.07 31.05 -23.30
CA ASP A 403 19.95 31.28 -24.23
C ASP A 403 19.77 30.08 -25.20
N SER A 404 20.22 28.87 -24.86
CA SER A 404 20.03 27.69 -25.71
C SER A 404 18.60 27.15 -25.64
N ASP A 405 18.18 26.43 -26.69
CA ASP A 405 16.87 25.78 -26.72
C ASP A 405 16.74 24.74 -25.60
N SER A 406 17.80 23.96 -25.32
CA SER A 406 17.82 22.98 -24.22
C SER A 406 17.65 23.69 -22.87
N ALA A 407 18.37 24.77 -22.61
CA ALA A 407 18.16 25.57 -21.41
C ALA A 407 16.71 26.12 -21.35
N GLY A 408 16.17 26.65 -22.45
CA GLY A 408 14.78 27.12 -22.49
C GLY A 408 13.75 26.04 -22.16
N TYR A 409 14.00 24.80 -22.60
CA TYR A 409 13.08 23.66 -22.49
C TYR A 409 13.20 22.87 -21.16
N ALA A 410 14.22 23.13 -20.35
CA ALA A 410 14.48 22.37 -19.12
C ALA A 410 13.29 22.32 -18.14
N GLY A 411 12.55 23.42 -17.99
CA GLY A 411 11.37 23.47 -17.12
C GLY A 411 10.21 22.59 -17.61
N HIS A 412 9.95 22.58 -18.92
CA HIS A 412 8.96 21.68 -19.54
C HIS A 412 9.35 20.22 -19.32
N LEU A 413 10.60 19.86 -19.62
CA LEU A 413 11.07 18.49 -19.45
C LEU A 413 11.04 18.03 -17.98
N MET A 414 11.39 18.88 -17.01
CA MET A 414 11.24 18.52 -15.59
C MET A 414 9.78 18.28 -15.20
N ALA A 415 8.85 19.13 -15.67
CA ALA A 415 7.43 18.94 -15.39
C ALA A 415 6.86 17.67 -16.06
N HIS A 416 7.37 17.32 -17.24
CA HIS A 416 7.05 16.07 -17.92
C HIS A 416 7.45 14.87 -17.04
N GLU A 417 8.72 14.79 -16.62
CA GLU A 417 9.18 13.66 -15.80
C GLU A 417 8.52 13.63 -14.41
N VAL A 418 8.18 14.80 -13.84
CA VAL A 418 7.43 14.87 -12.59
C VAL A 418 6.00 14.34 -12.74
N ALA A 419 5.38 14.46 -13.91
CA ALA A 419 4.05 13.92 -14.13
C ALA A 419 4.02 12.37 -14.05
N HIS A 420 5.11 11.71 -14.43
CA HIS A 420 5.27 10.25 -14.34
C HIS A 420 5.30 9.70 -12.92
N PHE A 421 5.34 10.54 -11.88
CA PHE A 421 5.11 10.06 -10.51
C PHE A 421 3.68 9.58 -10.30
N TYR A 422 2.67 10.16 -10.96
CA TYR A 422 1.26 9.81 -10.76
C TYR A 422 0.81 8.55 -11.50
N TRP A 423 1.53 8.18 -12.57
CA TRP A 423 1.06 7.20 -13.52
C TRP A 423 2.19 6.22 -13.81
N ARG A 424 1.90 4.94 -13.65
CA ARG A 424 2.78 3.84 -14.05
C ARG A 424 1.93 2.76 -14.68
N ASN A 425 2.52 1.99 -15.59
CA ASN A 425 1.93 0.80 -16.19
C ASN A 425 0.64 1.04 -17.00
N ASN A 426 0.36 2.26 -17.46
CA ASN A 426 -0.73 2.48 -18.41
C ASN A 426 -0.23 2.32 -19.86
N PRO A 427 -1.11 2.35 -20.86
CA PRO A 427 -0.65 2.43 -22.25
C PRO A 427 0.20 3.69 -22.47
N ASP A 428 1.35 3.55 -23.15
CA ASP A 428 2.33 4.64 -23.35
C ASP A 428 1.73 5.97 -23.85
N TRP A 429 0.71 5.91 -24.72
CA TRP A 429 0.04 7.12 -25.24
C TRP A 429 -0.66 7.92 -24.14
N LEU A 430 -1.12 7.24 -23.09
CA LEU A 430 -1.77 7.84 -21.93
C LEU A 430 -0.71 8.49 -21.06
N ASP A 431 0.29 7.72 -20.63
CA ASP A 431 1.34 8.19 -19.72
C ASP A 431 2.13 9.35 -20.35
N GLU A 432 2.66 9.17 -21.55
CA GLU A 432 3.45 10.22 -22.23
C GLU A 432 2.60 11.39 -22.69
N GLY A 433 1.37 11.11 -23.15
CA GLY A 433 0.47 12.15 -23.63
C GLY A 433 0.01 13.09 -22.52
N LEU A 434 -0.33 12.53 -21.36
CA LEU A 434 -0.75 13.31 -20.20
C LEU A 434 0.44 14.04 -19.57
N ALA A 435 1.60 13.38 -19.45
CA ALA A 435 2.82 14.04 -18.98
C ALA A 435 3.20 15.25 -19.84
N GLU A 436 3.04 15.14 -21.16
CA GLU A 436 3.28 16.24 -22.10
C GLU A 436 2.26 17.39 -21.95
N LEU A 437 0.98 17.10 -21.72
CA LEU A 437 0.01 18.15 -21.40
C LEU A 437 0.35 18.87 -20.08
N LEU A 438 0.67 18.12 -19.03
CA LEU A 438 1.01 18.68 -17.72
C LEU A 438 2.28 19.53 -17.78
N ALA A 439 3.26 19.11 -18.56
CA ALA A 439 4.46 19.89 -18.86
C ALA A 439 4.12 21.23 -19.54
N ALA A 440 3.27 21.21 -20.57
CA ALA A 440 2.84 22.42 -21.27
C ALA A 440 2.05 23.37 -20.36
N ILE A 441 1.22 22.85 -19.45
CA ILE A 441 0.48 23.64 -18.46
C ILE A 441 1.43 24.26 -17.42
N SER A 442 2.39 23.48 -16.91
CA SER A 442 3.42 23.98 -15.99
C SER A 442 4.24 25.10 -16.63
N GLU A 443 4.61 24.94 -17.89
CA GLU A 443 5.36 25.92 -18.67
C GLU A 443 4.55 27.18 -18.97
N ASN A 444 3.25 27.05 -19.25
CA ASN A 444 2.30 28.17 -19.32
C ASN A 444 2.28 28.95 -17.99
N GLY A 445 2.20 28.27 -16.85
CA GLY A 445 2.22 28.90 -15.53
C GLY A 445 3.52 29.68 -15.27
N ARG A 446 4.66 29.16 -15.75
CA ARG A 446 5.98 29.77 -15.58
C ARG A 446 6.23 30.97 -16.49
N THR A 447 5.83 30.87 -17.76
CA THR A 447 6.22 31.81 -18.82
C THR A 447 5.07 32.68 -19.35
N GLY A 448 3.83 32.25 -19.13
CA GLY A 448 2.64 32.82 -19.75
C GLY A 448 2.46 32.44 -21.24
N ALA A 449 3.28 31.53 -21.78
CA ALA A 449 3.13 31.00 -23.14
C ALA A 449 1.83 30.20 -23.27
N GLU A 450 1.23 30.16 -24.46
CA GLU A 450 0.02 29.36 -24.72
C GLU A 450 0.29 27.86 -24.50
N VAL A 451 -0.69 27.13 -23.96
CA VAL A 451 -0.58 25.66 -23.79
C VAL A 451 -0.67 25.04 -25.18
N THR A 452 0.44 24.52 -25.67
CA THR A 452 0.52 23.87 -26.98
C THR A 452 1.37 22.61 -26.89
N ILE A 453 0.97 21.57 -27.63
CA ILE A 453 1.73 20.34 -27.78
C ILE A 453 2.38 20.38 -29.16
N ASP A 454 3.72 20.30 -29.24
CA ASP A 454 4.42 20.33 -30.52
C ASP A 454 4.12 19.04 -31.30
N TYR A 455 3.37 19.19 -32.38
CA TYR A 455 2.89 18.06 -33.16
C TYR A 455 3.98 17.57 -34.11
N SER A 456 4.80 16.64 -33.64
CA SER A 456 5.58 15.80 -34.54
C SER A 456 4.64 14.78 -35.20
N HIS A 457 4.59 14.78 -36.53
CA HIS A 457 3.76 13.84 -37.30
C HIS A 457 4.05 12.39 -36.91
N CYS A 458 3.03 11.65 -36.46
CA CYS A 458 3.15 10.22 -36.16
C CYS A 458 3.16 9.39 -37.46
N PRO A 459 4.29 8.72 -37.82
CA PRO A 459 4.37 7.94 -39.05
C PRO A 459 3.59 6.62 -38.98
N ALA A 460 3.28 6.14 -37.77
CA ALA A 460 2.58 4.88 -37.53
C ALA A 460 1.08 4.97 -37.85
N GLY A 461 0.52 6.19 -37.81
CA GLY A 461 -0.84 6.50 -38.26
C GLY A 461 -1.46 7.66 -37.49
N ASP A 462 -2.78 7.81 -37.65
CA ASP A 462 -3.51 9.01 -37.25
C ASP A 462 -4.41 8.83 -36.01
N ASN A 463 -4.37 7.67 -35.34
CA ASN A 463 -5.19 7.40 -34.15
C ASN A 463 -4.55 6.45 -33.13
N ILE A 464 -4.94 6.60 -31.87
CA ILE A 464 -4.41 5.86 -30.72
C ILE A 464 -4.77 4.37 -30.79
N ALA A 465 -5.98 4.00 -31.21
CA ALA A 465 -6.36 2.59 -31.30
C ALA A 465 -5.48 1.79 -32.29
N LEU A 466 -4.80 2.46 -33.22
CA LEU A 466 -3.79 1.82 -34.05
C LEU A 466 -2.49 1.59 -33.27
N LEU A 467 -2.04 2.53 -32.45
CA LEU A 467 -0.85 2.36 -31.61
C LEU A 467 -1.02 1.17 -30.67
N GLU A 468 -2.16 1.08 -29.96
CA GLU A 468 -2.46 -0.05 -29.08
C GLU A 468 -2.45 -1.40 -29.81
N ARG A 469 -2.98 -1.44 -31.05
CA ARG A 469 -2.94 -2.67 -31.88
C ARG A 469 -1.52 -3.02 -32.32
N LEU A 470 -0.68 -2.03 -32.61
CA LEU A 470 0.71 -2.27 -33.00
C LEU A 470 1.51 -2.78 -31.81
N ASP A 471 1.31 -2.18 -30.64
CA ASP A 471 1.95 -2.58 -29.39
C ASP A 471 1.55 -4.00 -28.97
N ALA A 472 0.25 -4.30 -28.97
CA ALA A 472 -0.25 -5.67 -28.71
C ALA A 472 0.25 -6.72 -29.72
N ALA A 473 0.69 -6.28 -30.91
CA ALA A 473 1.28 -7.14 -31.92
C ALA A 473 2.83 -7.22 -31.83
N GLY A 474 3.45 -6.53 -30.87
CA GLY A 474 4.91 -6.42 -30.72
C GLY A 474 5.57 -5.71 -31.89
N VAL A 475 4.85 -4.83 -32.60
CA VAL A 475 5.37 -4.09 -33.75
C VAL A 475 6.02 -2.80 -33.26
N MET A 476 7.34 -2.69 -33.42
CA MET A 476 8.04 -1.45 -33.11
C MET A 476 7.57 -0.31 -34.02
N TYR A 477 7.16 0.79 -33.40
CA TYR A 477 6.86 2.06 -34.06
C TYR A 477 7.69 3.20 -33.43
N ASP A 478 7.60 4.39 -34.00
CA ASP A 478 8.28 5.56 -33.45
C ASP A 478 7.60 5.98 -32.13
N TYR A 479 8.30 5.80 -31.00
CA TYR A 479 7.76 6.07 -29.65
C TYR A 479 7.21 7.50 -29.50
N ARG A 480 7.71 8.47 -30.30
CA ARG A 480 7.19 9.84 -30.35
C ARG A 480 5.72 9.94 -30.76
N CYS A 481 5.16 8.90 -31.37
CA CYS A 481 3.73 8.80 -31.65
C CYS A 481 2.87 8.84 -30.37
N ASN A 482 3.37 8.31 -29.26
CA ASN A 482 2.65 8.31 -27.97
C ASN A 482 2.48 9.75 -27.44
N TYR A 483 3.58 10.52 -27.40
CA TYR A 483 3.56 11.95 -27.10
C TYR A 483 2.64 12.73 -28.05
N ALA A 484 2.79 12.52 -29.36
CA ALA A 484 2.09 13.33 -30.36
C ALA A 484 0.58 13.09 -30.38
N LEU A 485 0.14 11.83 -30.37
CA LEU A 485 -1.30 11.51 -30.41
C LEU A 485 -1.95 11.64 -29.04
N GLY A 486 -1.28 11.17 -27.98
CA GLY A 486 -1.76 11.28 -26.61
C GLY A 486 -1.86 12.73 -26.13
N GLY A 487 -0.81 13.52 -26.33
CA GLY A 487 -0.79 14.92 -25.93
C GLY A 487 -1.85 15.76 -26.65
N GLN A 488 -2.08 15.52 -27.95
CA GLN A 488 -3.16 16.20 -28.68
C GLN A 488 -4.55 15.75 -28.22
N PHE A 489 -4.72 14.45 -27.93
CA PHE A 489 -5.97 13.95 -27.37
C PHE A 489 -6.30 14.67 -26.05
N PHE A 490 -5.34 14.75 -25.12
CA PHE A 490 -5.56 15.39 -23.84
C PHE A 490 -5.68 16.92 -23.94
N LEU A 491 -4.93 17.58 -24.83
CA LEU A 491 -5.08 19.02 -25.09
C LEU A 491 -6.49 19.34 -25.60
N GLU A 492 -6.98 18.62 -26.61
CA GLU A 492 -8.31 18.87 -27.15
C GLU A 492 -9.41 18.48 -26.16
N LEU A 493 -9.20 17.44 -25.35
CA LEU A 493 -10.09 17.10 -24.26
C LEU A 493 -10.16 18.25 -23.23
N TYR A 494 -9.00 18.76 -22.79
CA TYR A 494 -8.89 19.90 -21.87
C TYR A 494 -9.59 21.15 -22.40
N ASP A 495 -9.34 21.51 -23.66
CA ASP A 495 -9.98 22.67 -24.31
C ASP A 495 -11.51 22.49 -24.45
N THR A 496 -11.96 21.25 -24.65
CA THR A 496 -13.38 20.93 -24.91
C THR A 496 -14.21 20.95 -23.63
N VAL A 497 -13.72 20.33 -22.55
CA VAL A 497 -14.47 20.25 -21.26
C VAL A 497 -14.17 21.45 -20.34
N GLY A 498 -13.02 22.09 -20.53
CA GLY A 498 -12.55 23.22 -19.72
C GLY A 498 -11.85 22.79 -18.43
N ASP A 499 -11.01 23.71 -17.89
CA ASP A 499 -10.08 23.45 -16.78
C ASP A 499 -10.72 22.77 -15.56
N ALA A 500 -11.84 23.27 -15.06
CA ALA A 500 -12.47 22.74 -13.85
C ALA A 500 -12.95 21.28 -14.03
N ALA A 501 -13.65 20.99 -15.12
CA ALA A 501 -14.14 19.65 -15.42
C ALA A 501 -12.98 18.70 -15.75
N PHE A 502 -11.95 19.20 -16.44
CA PHE A 502 -10.78 18.40 -16.76
C PHE A 502 -10.01 17.97 -15.51
N ARG A 503 -9.77 18.88 -14.56
CA ARG A 503 -9.10 18.56 -13.29
C ARG A 503 -9.91 17.56 -12.46
N GLU A 504 -11.24 17.70 -12.44
CA GLU A 504 -12.12 16.74 -11.75
C GLU A 504 -12.07 15.36 -12.40
N GLY A 505 -12.17 15.27 -13.73
CA GLY A 505 -12.06 14.02 -14.47
C GLY A 505 -10.69 13.38 -14.33
N LEU A 506 -9.62 14.17 -14.40
CA LEU A 506 -8.25 13.69 -14.23
C LEU A 506 -8.00 13.13 -12.83
N ARG A 507 -8.48 13.81 -11.79
CA ARG A 507 -8.41 13.33 -10.42
C ARG A 507 -9.20 12.03 -10.24
N SER A 508 -10.40 11.94 -10.82
CA SER A 508 -11.19 10.71 -10.83
C SER A 508 -10.44 9.57 -11.51
N LEU A 509 -9.78 9.83 -12.64
CA LEU A 509 -8.98 8.85 -13.37
C LEU A 509 -7.80 8.35 -12.52
N TYR A 510 -7.10 9.24 -11.82
CA TYR A 510 -6.02 8.86 -10.89
C TYR A 510 -6.54 8.02 -9.73
N LEU A 511 -7.67 8.42 -9.12
CA LEU A 511 -8.26 7.63 -8.04
C LEU A 511 -8.70 6.24 -8.51
N MET A 512 -9.13 6.09 -9.78
CA MET A 512 -9.42 4.78 -10.38
C MET A 512 -8.16 3.95 -10.59
N SER A 513 -7.02 4.55 -10.98
CA SER A 513 -5.77 3.81 -11.14
C SER A 513 -5.22 3.30 -9.81
N LEU A 514 -5.55 3.96 -8.69
CA LEU A 514 -5.20 3.51 -7.34
C LEU A 514 -6.06 2.35 -6.82
N VAL A 515 -7.16 1.98 -7.49
CA VAL A 515 -7.99 0.84 -7.06
C VAL A 515 -7.32 -0.44 -7.52
N GLU A 516 -6.83 -1.26 -6.58
CA GLU A 516 -6.31 -2.60 -6.85
C GLU A 516 -7.47 -3.54 -7.24
N ASP A 517 -7.50 -4.03 -8.48
CA ASP A 517 -8.53 -5.00 -8.91
C ASP A 517 -8.20 -6.46 -8.48
N TYR A 518 -6.99 -6.74 -7.97
CA TYR A 518 -6.58 -8.07 -7.50
C TYR A 518 -5.57 -8.01 -6.35
N ALA A 519 -5.73 -8.89 -5.36
CA ALA A 519 -5.00 -8.94 -4.10
C ALA A 519 -3.48 -9.23 -4.18
N ASP A 520 -2.89 -9.30 -5.38
CA ASP A 520 -1.52 -9.82 -5.57
C ASP A 520 -0.60 -8.90 -6.42
N GLU A 521 -1.05 -7.76 -6.94
CA GLU A 521 -0.19 -6.84 -7.72
C GLU A 521 -0.35 -5.37 -7.24
N PHE A 522 0.69 -4.84 -6.58
CA PHE A 522 0.76 -3.51 -5.96
C PHE A 522 0.92 -2.34 -6.95
N ASP A 523 0.57 -2.51 -8.21
CA ASP A 523 0.87 -1.55 -9.29
C ASP A 523 -0.32 -0.68 -9.72
N GLY A 524 -1.45 -0.76 -9.00
CA GLY A 524 -2.70 -0.13 -9.38
C GLY A 524 -3.34 -0.79 -10.62
N SER A 525 -4.59 -0.41 -10.94
CA SER A 525 -5.25 -0.92 -12.14
C SER A 525 -4.90 -0.04 -13.34
N PRO A 526 -4.36 -0.61 -14.44
CA PRO A 526 -4.06 0.17 -15.63
C PRO A 526 -5.34 0.82 -16.16
N VAL A 527 -5.29 2.13 -16.38
CA VAL A 527 -6.41 2.89 -16.94
C VAL A 527 -6.28 2.97 -18.46
N GLY A 528 -7.42 2.94 -19.14
CA GLY A 528 -7.48 3.08 -20.60
C GLY A 528 -8.67 3.92 -21.03
N ILE A 529 -9.02 3.81 -22.31
CA ILE A 529 -10.07 4.65 -22.90
C ILE A 529 -11.43 4.53 -22.20
N ARG A 530 -11.74 3.35 -21.65
CA ARG A 530 -12.98 3.13 -20.90
C ARG A 530 -12.99 3.93 -19.59
N GLN A 531 -11.91 3.85 -18.81
CA GLN A 531 -11.80 4.60 -17.56
C GLN A 531 -11.80 6.12 -17.82
N ILE A 532 -11.26 6.59 -18.96
CA ILE A 532 -11.39 7.99 -19.37
C ILE A 532 -12.86 8.34 -19.67
N GLN A 533 -13.62 7.47 -20.32
CA GLN A 533 -15.06 7.71 -20.52
C GLN A 533 -15.80 7.80 -19.18
N ASP A 534 -15.51 6.86 -18.27
CA ASP A 534 -16.13 6.77 -16.96
C ASP A 534 -15.77 8.00 -16.09
N ALA A 535 -14.50 8.41 -16.09
CA ALA A 535 -14.00 9.55 -15.33
C ALA A 535 -14.56 10.91 -15.80
N PHE A 536 -15.00 11.01 -17.06
CA PHE A 536 -15.54 12.23 -17.66
C PHE A 536 -17.04 12.10 -18.03
N GLU A 537 -17.78 11.17 -17.42
CA GLU A 537 -19.20 10.89 -17.72
C GLU A 537 -20.11 12.13 -17.66
N GLY A 538 -19.82 13.07 -16.75
CA GLY A 538 -20.55 14.33 -16.57
C GLY A 538 -20.60 15.19 -17.84
N ASP A 539 -19.64 15.00 -18.75
CA ASP A 539 -19.47 15.75 -20.00
C ASP A 539 -19.49 14.82 -21.24
N SER A 540 -20.14 13.66 -21.14
CA SER A 540 -20.16 12.62 -22.19
C SER A 540 -20.46 13.13 -23.62
N ASP A 541 -21.39 14.08 -23.78
CA ASP A 541 -21.72 14.67 -25.09
C ASP A 541 -20.54 15.47 -25.70
N ALA A 542 -19.65 16.01 -24.86
CA ALA A 542 -18.48 16.78 -25.26
C ALA A 542 -17.22 15.90 -25.41
N VAL A 543 -17.10 14.86 -24.60
CA VAL A 543 -15.95 13.92 -24.60
C VAL A 543 -15.99 12.99 -25.81
N ALA A 544 -17.18 12.48 -26.18
CA ALA A 544 -17.31 11.47 -27.23
C ALA A 544 -16.70 11.89 -28.59
N PRO A 545 -16.92 13.12 -29.11
CA PRO A 545 -16.28 13.58 -30.35
C PRO A 545 -14.74 13.60 -30.30
N VAL A 546 -14.14 13.89 -29.15
CA VAL A 546 -12.68 13.91 -28.97
C VAL A 546 -12.11 12.49 -29.03
N ILE A 547 -12.77 11.54 -28.36
CA ILE A 547 -12.45 10.11 -28.42
C ILE A 547 -12.60 9.57 -29.85
N ASP A 548 -13.73 9.86 -30.49
CA ASP A 548 -13.99 9.47 -31.88
C ASP A 548 -12.88 9.94 -32.82
N LYS A 549 -12.47 11.21 -32.69
CA LYS A 549 -11.40 11.79 -33.52
C LYS A 549 -10.04 11.14 -33.27
N TRP A 550 -9.55 11.15 -32.04
CA TRP A 550 -8.16 10.79 -31.75
C TRP A 550 -7.95 9.31 -31.43
N TYR A 551 -8.91 8.68 -30.77
CA TYR A 551 -8.80 7.26 -30.42
C TYR A 551 -9.29 6.37 -31.57
N HIS A 552 -10.46 6.65 -32.14
CA HIS A 552 -11.02 5.83 -33.23
C HIS A 552 -10.58 6.27 -34.63
N GLY A 553 -10.05 7.48 -34.80
CA GLY A 553 -9.67 8.01 -36.11
C GLY A 553 -10.86 8.36 -36.99
N THR A 554 -12.04 8.57 -36.42
CA THR A 554 -13.22 9.00 -37.17
C THR A 554 -13.21 10.51 -37.32
N THR A 555 -13.21 11.00 -38.56
CA THR A 555 -13.36 12.43 -38.81
C THR A 555 -14.75 12.90 -38.35
N PRO A 556 -14.88 13.99 -37.57
CA PRO A 556 -16.17 14.51 -37.13
C PRO A 556 -17.16 14.80 -38.27
#